data_AF-A0A0A3XV07-F1
#
_entry.id   AF-A0A0A3XV07-F1
#
_cell.length_a   1.000
_cell.length_b   1.000
_cell.length_c   1.000
_cell.angle_alpha   90.00
_cell.angle_beta   90.00
_cell.angle_gamma   90.00
#
_symmetry.space_group_name_H-M   'P 1'
#
loop_
_entity.id
_entity.type
_entity.pdbx_description
1 polymer ?
#
loop_
_entity_poly.entity_id
_entity_poly.type
_entity_poly.pdbx_seq_one_letter_code
_entity_poly.pdbx_strand_id
1 'polypeptide(L)' 'MHRVAPMLTLLIAAVFLAFLEPVRAAEADRYCLRGRNWGFPGNCQFATRSQCLAAASGTNAYCGINPRYAAPRRR' A
#
# COMPACT_ATOMS: atom_id res chain seq x y z
N MET A 1 -11.76 21.55 -38.28
CA MET A 1 -12.17 20.78 -37.08
C MET A 1 -11.66 19.32 -37.10
N HIS A 2 -11.39 18.71 -38.25
CA HIS A 2 -10.98 17.29 -38.34
C HIS A 2 -9.53 16.99 -37.87
N ARG A 3 -8.67 18.01 -37.75
CA ARG A 3 -7.29 17.86 -37.22
C ARG A 3 -7.17 18.03 -35.70
N VAL A 4 -8.19 18.63 -35.07
CA VAL A 4 -8.20 18.91 -33.63
C VAL A 4 -8.71 17.70 -32.83
N ALA A 5 -9.67 16.96 -33.41
CA ALA A 5 -10.19 15.73 -32.84
C ALA A 5 -9.10 14.67 -32.50
N PRO A 6 -8.16 14.30 -33.42
CA PRO A 6 -7.15 13.29 -33.12
C PRO A 6 -6.12 13.76 -32.08
N MET A 7 -5.80 15.06 -32.06
CA MET A 7 -4.84 15.62 -31.11
C MET A 7 -5.39 15.61 -29.67
N LEU A 8 -6.69 15.87 -29.52
CA LEU A 8 -7.38 15.79 -28.23
C LEU A 8 -7.47 14.33 -27.73
N THR A 9 -7.69 13.36 -28.62
CA THR A 9 -7.75 11.94 -28.24
C THR A 9 -6.38 11.44 -27.74
N LEU A 10 -5.30 11.86 -28.38
CA LEU A 10 -3.92 11.54 -27.97
C LEU A 10 -3.58 12.10 -26.59
N LEU A 11 -3.99 13.34 -26.30
CA LEU A 11 -3.78 13.96 -24.99
C LEU A 11 -4.52 13.22 -23.87
N ILE A 12 -5.78 12.85 -24.10
CA ILE A 12 -6.57 12.10 -23.12
C ILE A 12 -5.96 10.71 -22.87
N ALA A 13 -5.53 10.02 -23.93
CA ALA A 13 -4.87 8.73 -23.81
C ALA A 13 -3.55 8.82 -23.02
N ALA A 14 -2.72 9.83 -23.27
CA ALA A 14 -1.46 10.05 -22.55
C ALA A 14 -1.69 10.30 -21.06
N VAL A 15 -2.72 11.08 -20.72
CA VAL A 15 -3.12 11.33 -19.33
C VAL A 15 -3.59 10.04 -18.66
N PHE A 16 -4.41 9.23 -19.33
CA PHE A 16 -4.86 7.93 -18.80
C PHE A 16 -3.70 6.98 -18.49
N LEU A 17 -2.70 6.91 -19.38
CA LEU A 17 -1.52 6.07 -19.19
C LEU A 17 -0.67 6.51 -17.98
N ALA A 18 -0.68 7.80 -17.63
CA ALA A 18 0.06 8.32 -16.47
C ALA A 18 -0.55 7.91 -15.12
N PHE A 19 -1.82 7.46 -15.10
CA PHE A 19 -2.51 6.99 -13.88
C PHE A 19 -2.53 5.46 -13.74
N LEU A 20 -1.89 4.73 -14.66
CA LEU A 20 -1.72 3.29 -14.53
C LEU A 20 -0.61 3.01 -13.50
N GLU A 21 -0.97 2.95 -12.22
CA GLU A 21 -0.07 2.41 -11.21
C GLU A 21 0.00 0.88 -11.34
N PRO A 22 1.21 0.29 -11.40
CA PRO A 22 1.35 -1.15 -11.43
C PRO A 22 0.81 -1.75 -10.13
N VAL A 23 -0.20 -2.62 -10.24
CA VAL A 23 -0.67 -3.43 -9.11
C VAL A 23 0.41 -4.44 -8.77
N ARG A 24 1.22 -4.12 -7.76
CA ARG A 24 2.17 -5.08 -7.20
C ARG A 24 1.40 -6.08 -6.34
N ALA A 25 1.71 -7.37 -6.47
CA ALA A 25 1.29 -8.34 -5.47
C ALA A 25 1.71 -7.81 -4.10
N ALA A 26 0.82 -7.82 -3.12
CA ALA A 26 1.12 -7.27 -1.79
C ALA A 26 2.21 -8.12 -1.13
N GLU A 27 3.46 -7.75 -1.38
CA GLU A 27 4.63 -8.20 -0.65
C GLU A 27 4.35 -7.85 0.82
N ALA A 28 4.49 -8.80 1.72
CA ALA A 28 4.33 -8.49 3.13
C ALA A 28 5.49 -7.58 3.56
N ASP A 29 5.17 -6.31 3.81
CA ASP A 29 6.09 -5.25 4.19
C ASP A 29 6.59 -5.40 5.64
N ARG A 30 7.52 -4.52 6.03
CA ARG A 30 8.19 -4.57 7.36
C ARG A 30 7.24 -4.37 8.53
N TYR A 31 6.16 -3.61 8.38
CA TYR A 31 5.23 -3.30 9.46
C TYR A 31 3.82 -3.81 9.14
N CYS A 32 3.20 -4.41 10.17
CA CYS A 32 1.84 -4.92 10.12
C CYS A 32 0.94 -4.13 11.06
N LEU A 33 -0.24 -3.76 10.56
CA LEU A 33 -1.36 -3.29 11.34
C LEU A 33 -2.07 -4.50 11.96
N ARG A 34 -2.06 -4.57 13.29
CA ARG A 34 -2.55 -5.69 14.10
C ARG A 34 -3.68 -5.24 14.98
N GLY A 35 -4.57 -6.17 15.33
CA GLY A 35 -5.71 -5.88 16.19
C GLY A 35 -6.75 -6.97 16.04
N ARG A 36 -7.85 -6.86 16.78
CA ARG A 36 -8.94 -7.85 16.74
C ARG A 36 -9.44 -8.12 15.32
N ASN A 37 -9.50 -7.09 14.48
CA ASN A 37 -10.06 -7.18 13.13
C ASN A 37 -9.07 -7.74 12.09
N TRP A 38 -7.76 -7.74 12.38
CA TRP A 38 -6.71 -8.07 11.41
C TRP A 38 -6.08 -9.45 11.63
N GLY A 39 -6.23 -10.04 12.82
CA GLY A 39 -5.62 -11.32 13.17
C GLY A 39 -4.08 -11.26 13.24
N PHE A 40 -3.43 -12.43 13.17
CA PHE A 40 -1.97 -12.58 13.09
C PHE A 40 -1.57 -13.12 11.71
N PRO A 41 -0.60 -12.51 10.99
CA PRO A 41 0.29 -11.41 11.43
C PRO A 41 -0.31 -10.00 11.31
N GLY A 42 -1.52 -9.85 10.77
CA GLY A 42 -2.18 -8.56 10.53
C GLY A 42 -2.03 -8.07 9.07
N ASN A 43 -2.39 -6.81 8.80
CA ASN A 43 -2.18 -6.20 7.48
C ASN A 43 -0.76 -5.64 7.35
N CYS A 44 0.09 -6.35 6.62
CA CYS A 44 1.51 -6.04 6.43
C CYS A 44 1.76 -5.32 5.09
N GLN A 45 1.14 -4.15 4.88
CA GLN A 45 1.31 -3.32 3.68
C GLN A 45 2.09 -2.02 3.95
N PHE A 46 2.79 -1.94 5.09
CA PHE A 46 3.43 -0.70 5.53
C PHE A 46 4.94 -0.84 5.60
N ALA A 47 5.64 -0.18 4.68
CA ALA A 47 7.11 -0.15 4.66
C ALA A 47 7.69 0.58 5.88
N THR A 48 6.95 1.56 6.44
CA THR A 48 7.37 2.37 7.59
C THR A 48 6.38 2.31 8.75
N ARG A 49 6.89 2.47 9.98
CA ARG A 49 6.06 2.48 11.20
C ARG A 49 5.08 3.65 11.22
N SER A 50 5.47 4.82 10.69
CA SER A 50 4.63 6.01 10.64
C SER A 50 3.42 5.81 9.73
N GLN A 51 3.58 5.23 8.54
CA GLN A 51 2.47 4.88 7.65
C GLN A 51 1.49 3.91 8.33
N CYS A 52 2.01 2.89 9.02
CA CYS A 52 1.16 1.99 9.79
C CYS A 52 0.40 2.73 10.90
N LEU A 53 1.06 3.63 11.64
CA LEU A 53 0.42 4.39 12.72
C LEU A 53 -0.66 5.34 12.19
N ALA A 54 -0.45 5.93 11.01
CA ALA A 54 -1.45 6.72 10.33
C ALA A 54 -2.70 5.88 10.01
N ALA A 55 -2.50 4.66 9.51
CA ALA A 55 -3.60 3.72 9.27
C ALA A 55 -4.25 3.17 10.55
N ALA A 56 -3.50 3.09 11.66
CA ALA A 56 -4.01 2.69 12.97
C ALA A 56 -4.84 3.79 13.64
N SER A 57 -4.61 5.06 13.29
CA SER A 57 -5.25 6.21 13.92
C SER A 57 -6.78 6.12 13.82
N GLY A 58 -7.46 6.35 14.94
CA GLY A 58 -8.93 6.25 15.01
C GLY A 58 -9.47 4.81 15.01
N THR A 59 -8.60 3.80 15.11
CA THR A 59 -8.99 2.38 15.18
C THR A 59 -8.51 1.73 16.48
N ASN A 60 -8.97 0.51 16.78
CA ASN A 60 -8.44 -0.33 17.86
C ASN A 60 -7.24 -1.19 17.42
N ALA A 61 -6.57 -0.80 16.33
CA ALA A 61 -5.40 -1.50 15.83
C ALA A 61 -4.10 -0.85 16.31
N TYR A 62 -3.01 -1.59 16.24
CA TYR A 62 -1.68 -1.18 16.63
C TYR A 62 -0.63 -1.71 15.65
N CYS A 63 0.52 -1.05 15.61
CA CYS A 63 1.58 -1.40 14.67
C CYS A 63 2.60 -2.37 15.25
N GLY A 64 2.99 -3.37 14.47
CA GLY A 64 4.02 -4.33 14.80
C GLY A 64 5.02 -4.54 13.68
N ILE A 65 6.21 -5.04 14.03
CA ILE A 65 7.12 -5.60 13.03
C ILE A 65 6.52 -6.91 12.50
N ASN A 66 6.54 -7.06 11.18
CA ASN A 66 6.17 -8.28 10.50
C ASN A 66 7.11 -9.42 10.97
N PRO A 67 6.56 -10.55 11.46
CA PRO A 67 7.36 -11.68 11.92
C PRO A 67 8.41 -12.18 10.93
N ARG A 68 8.20 -12.00 9.63
CA ARG A 68 9.19 -12.34 8.58
C ARG A 68 10.48 -11.53 8.69
N TYR A 69 10.41 -10.33 9.24
CA TYR A 69 11.54 -9.42 9.45
C TYR A 69 12.01 -9.39 10.91
N ALA A 70 11.24 -10.01 11.82
CA ALA A 70 11.67 -10.14 13.19
C ALA A 70 12.75 -11.22 13.27
N ALA A 71 13.95 -10.87 13.74
CA ALA A 71 14.95 -11.87 14.08
C ALA A 71 14.37 -12.85 15.13
N PRO A 72 14.66 -14.16 15.03
CA PRO A 72 14.24 -15.09 16.06
C PRO A 72 14.82 -14.64 17.40
N ARG A 73 13.94 -14.28 18.34
CA ARG A 73 14.34 -14.08 19.73
C ARG A 73 14.81 -15.44 20.24
N ARG A 74 16.13 -15.65 20.34
CA ARG A 74 16.66 -16.79 21.09
C ARG A 74 16.22 -16.61 22.54
N ARG A 75 15.41 -17.54 23.03
CA ARG A 75 15.17 -17.74 24.46
C ARG A 75 16.29 -18.58 25.03
#